data_AF-A0A410NUY7-F1
#
_entry.id   AF-A0A410NUY7-F1
#
_cell.length_a   1.000
_cell.length_b   1.000
_cell.length_c   1.000
_cell.angle_alpha   90.00
_cell.angle_beta   90.00
_cell.angle_gamma   90.00
#
_symmetry.space_group_name_H-M   'P 1'
#
loop_
_entity.id
_entity.type
_entity.pdbx_description
1 polymer ?
#
loop_
_entity_poly.entity_id
_entity_poly.type
_entity_poly.pdbx_seq_one_letter_code
_entity_poly.pdbx_strand_id
1 'polypeptide(L)'
;MTRLRKPNRLATAAQTPLRAAQLRTPNLRTIGPGSVASLLKIALDVAYVVMILVTGLLLLLWVASIFIPIDNLNVTVSDGAEGREMPLTRPLLLFALGALSAYFGGFLIILRHLRKIFRTLTLGDPFQPDNVRRLRHVGLILAVVTGGVWIVQGLVASRLAPGVMEPQGVSDLLTPVFSVLVVFVLAEVFREGARLRRESELTI
;
A
#
# COMPACT_ATOMS: atom_id res chain seq x y z
N MET A 1 56.17 -32.13 68.47
CA MET A 1 54.74 -32.19 68.10
C MET A 1 54.07 -30.98 68.74
N THR A 2 54.32 -29.74 68.31
CA THR A 2 53.83 -29.06 67.09
C THR A 2 52.30 -28.96 67.05
N ARG A 3 51.82 -27.69 67.14
CA ARG A 3 50.55 -27.14 66.62
C ARG A 3 49.30 -27.44 67.48
N LEU A 4 48.31 -26.56 67.65
CA LEU A 4 47.93 -25.37 66.89
C LEU A 4 46.96 -24.51 67.74
N ARG A 5 47.33 -23.24 67.90
CA ARG A 5 46.45 -22.10 68.19
C ARG A 5 45.36 -21.99 67.12
N LYS A 6 44.10 -21.81 67.50
CA LYS A 6 43.12 -21.02 66.73
C LYS A 6 42.10 -20.34 67.65
N PRO A 7 42.19 -19.01 67.83
CA PRO A 7 41.02 -18.19 67.97
C PRO A 7 40.50 -17.81 66.56
N ASN A 8 39.28 -17.26 66.59
CA ASN A 8 38.77 -16.20 65.72
C ASN A 8 37.62 -16.57 64.79
N ARG A 9 36.47 -16.06 65.24
CA ARG A 9 35.33 -15.53 64.49
C ARG A 9 35.65 -15.23 63.03
N LEU A 10 34.88 -15.83 62.13
CA LEU A 10 34.63 -15.25 60.80
C LEU A 10 33.15 -15.42 60.47
N ALA A 11 32.48 -14.27 60.50
CA ALA A 11 31.38 -13.85 59.64
C ALA A 11 30.30 -14.90 59.32
N THR A 12 29.21 -14.84 60.08
CA THR A 12 27.87 -15.17 59.59
C THR A 12 27.58 -14.24 58.41
N ALA A 13 27.94 -14.65 57.20
CA ALA A 13 27.53 -13.97 55.99
C ALA A 13 26.01 -14.12 55.89
N ALA A 14 25.32 -13.04 56.23
CA ALA A 14 23.89 -12.88 55.98
C ALA A 14 23.63 -13.18 54.51
N GLN A 15 22.91 -14.27 54.25
CA GLN A 15 22.34 -14.54 52.95
C GLN A 15 21.19 -13.54 52.78
N THR A 16 21.50 -12.38 52.21
CA THR A 16 20.49 -11.45 51.71
C THR A 16 19.84 -12.13 50.50
N PRO A 17 18.55 -12.52 50.52
CA PRO A 17 17.91 -12.93 49.29
C PRO A 17 17.84 -11.67 48.43
N LEU A 18 18.65 -11.62 47.37
CA LEU A 18 18.48 -10.66 46.29
C LEU A 18 17.09 -10.90 45.71
N ARG A 19 16.12 -10.15 46.21
CA ARG A 19 14.81 -9.97 45.58
C ARG A 19 15.13 -9.54 44.16
N ALA A 20 14.98 -10.46 43.21
CA ALA A 20 14.96 -10.17 41.80
C ALA A 20 13.95 -9.04 41.61
N ALA A 21 14.47 -7.82 41.44
CA ALA A 21 13.66 -6.69 41.05
C ALA A 21 13.00 -7.10 39.74
N GLN A 22 11.73 -7.42 39.81
CA GLN A 22 10.89 -7.57 38.64
C GLN A 22 11.02 -6.24 37.89
N LEU A 23 11.87 -6.23 36.87
CA LEU A 23 11.93 -5.19 35.87
C LEU A 23 10.55 -5.19 35.22
N ARG A 24 9.64 -4.40 35.80
CA ARG A 24 8.46 -3.91 35.12
C ARG A 24 8.99 -3.19 33.90
N THR A 25 9.00 -3.89 32.77
CA THR A 25 9.08 -3.23 31.49
C THR A 25 7.97 -2.18 31.49
N PRO A 26 8.29 -0.89 31.30
CA PRO A 26 7.24 0.10 31.16
C PRO A 26 6.42 -0.34 29.96
N ASN A 27 5.14 -0.61 30.20
CA ASN A 27 4.18 -0.90 29.14
C ASN A 27 4.35 0.15 28.04
N LEU A 28 4.96 -0.24 26.92
CA LEU A 28 4.94 0.54 25.70
C LEU A 28 3.47 0.60 25.28
N ARG A 29 2.85 1.72 25.63
CA ARG A 29 1.46 2.04 25.41
C ARG A 29 1.26 2.35 23.91
N THR A 30 1.52 1.37 23.05
CA THR A 30 1.45 1.55 21.58
C THR A 30 0.39 0.65 20.93
N ILE A 31 -0.31 -0.19 21.68
CA ILE A 31 -1.39 -1.05 21.16
C ILE A 31 -2.62 -0.95 22.09
N GLY A 32 -3.28 0.21 22.07
CA GLY A 32 -4.54 0.45 22.77
C GLY A 32 -5.49 1.31 21.91
N PRO A 33 -6.82 1.28 22.18
CA PRO A 33 -7.81 2.07 21.47
C PRO A 33 -7.53 3.56 21.71
N GLY A 34 -6.89 4.21 20.73
CA GLY A 34 -6.26 5.53 20.84
C GLY A 34 -4.84 5.63 20.27
N SER A 35 -4.22 4.52 19.87
CA SER A 35 -2.88 4.45 19.24
C SER A 35 -2.90 4.80 17.73
N VAL A 36 -1.72 5.15 17.17
CA VAL A 36 -1.43 5.36 15.74
C VAL A 36 -2.03 4.28 14.85
N ALA A 37 -2.02 3.02 15.30
CA ALA A 37 -2.61 1.91 14.56
C ALA A 37 -4.13 2.03 14.38
N SER A 38 -4.84 2.57 15.39
CA SER A 38 -6.28 2.84 15.31
C SER A 38 -6.58 3.98 14.35
N LEU A 39 -5.77 5.06 14.39
CA LEU A 39 -5.90 6.18 13.46
C LEU A 39 -5.65 5.74 12.02
N LEU A 40 -4.60 4.95 11.79
CA LEU A 40 -4.26 4.43 10.47
C LEU A 40 -5.35 3.50 9.92
N LYS A 41 -5.95 2.66 10.77
CA LYS A 41 -7.10 1.84 10.39
C LYS A 41 -8.29 2.71 9.97
N ILE A 42 -8.63 3.73 10.76
CA ILE A 42 -9.74 4.66 10.45
C ILE A 42 -9.46 5.39 9.14
N ALA A 43 -8.26 5.94 8.97
CA ALA A 43 -7.86 6.63 7.75
C ALA A 43 -7.98 5.72 6.52
N LEU A 44 -7.54 4.47 6.62
CA LEU A 44 -7.62 3.49 5.54
C LEU A 44 -9.06 3.08 5.23
N ASP A 45 -9.92 2.95 6.25
CA ASP A 45 -11.34 2.67 6.07
C ASP A 45 -12.07 3.86 5.39
N VAL A 46 -11.80 5.09 5.83
CA VAL A 46 -12.35 6.31 5.21
C VAL A 46 -11.88 6.45 3.77
N ALA A 47 -10.57 6.30 3.51
CA ALA A 47 -10.01 6.35 2.16
C ALA A 47 -10.65 5.29 1.25
N TYR A 48 -10.88 4.07 1.77
CA TYR A 48 -11.54 3.01 1.01
C TYR A 48 -13.00 3.38 0.67
N VAL A 49 -13.77 3.93 1.61
CA VAL A 49 -15.16 4.35 1.37
C VAL A 49 -15.21 5.49 0.36
N VAL A 50 -14.39 6.52 0.53
CA VAL A 50 -14.28 7.63 -0.43
C VAL A 50 -13.95 7.11 -1.83
N MET A 51 -13.00 6.18 -1.93
CA MET A 51 -12.66 5.55 -3.20
C MET A 51 -13.81 4.73 -3.80
N ILE A 52 -14.63 4.05 -3.01
CA ILE A 52 -15.85 3.39 -3.52
C ILE A 52 -16.81 4.44 -4.09
N LEU A 53 -17.04 5.53 -3.38
CA LEU A 53 -17.97 6.58 -3.81
C LEU A 53 -17.50 7.24 -5.11
N VAL A 54 -16.21 7.59 -5.21
CA VAL A 54 -15.63 8.18 -6.41
C VAL A 54 -15.70 7.21 -7.59
N THR A 55 -15.26 5.96 -7.42
CA THR A 55 -15.35 4.95 -8.49
C THR A 55 -16.80 4.68 -8.89
N GLY A 56 -17.72 4.61 -7.93
CA GLY A 56 -19.15 4.41 -8.19
C GLY A 56 -19.77 5.58 -8.97
N LEU A 57 -19.44 6.81 -8.60
CA LEU A 57 -19.85 8.01 -9.32
C LEU A 57 -19.29 8.02 -10.75
N LEU A 58 -18.00 7.72 -10.92
CA LEU A 58 -17.37 7.68 -12.24
C LEU A 58 -18.01 6.62 -13.14
N LEU A 59 -18.31 5.43 -12.60
CA LEU A 59 -19.02 4.38 -13.33
C LEU A 59 -20.45 4.81 -13.71
N LEU A 60 -21.15 5.50 -12.81
CA LEU A 60 -22.48 6.03 -13.08
C LEU A 60 -22.42 7.07 -14.21
N LEU A 61 -21.46 8.00 -14.17
CA LEU A 61 -21.25 8.99 -15.23
C LEU A 61 -20.87 8.34 -16.55
N TRP A 62 -20.02 7.30 -16.53
CA TRP A 62 -19.64 6.55 -17.71
C TRP A 62 -20.84 5.87 -18.36
N VAL A 63 -21.71 5.23 -17.56
CA VAL A 63 -22.95 4.61 -18.05
C VAL A 63 -23.94 5.67 -18.53
N ALA A 64 -24.14 6.76 -17.78
CA ALA A 64 -25.05 7.85 -18.16
C ALA A 64 -24.64 8.48 -19.51
N SER A 65 -23.33 8.63 -19.75
CA SER A 65 -22.80 9.12 -21.01
C SER A 65 -23.17 8.24 -22.23
N ILE A 66 -23.50 6.96 -22.03
CA ILE A 66 -23.95 6.10 -23.13
C ILE A 66 -25.35 6.52 -23.58
N PHE A 67 -26.20 7.04 -22.69
CA PHE A 67 -27.59 7.38 -23.00
C PHE A 67 -27.80 8.84 -23.41
N ILE A 68 -26.88 9.74 -23.05
CA ILE A 68 -26.99 11.16 -23.38
C ILE A 68 -26.49 11.40 -24.83
N PRO A 69 -27.34 11.90 -25.75
CA PRO A 69 -26.89 12.33 -27.06
C PRO A 69 -26.07 13.62 -26.90
N ILE A 70 -24.75 13.49 -26.99
CA ILE A 70 -23.81 14.61 -26.95
C ILE A 70 -23.59 15.07 -28.38
N ASP A 71 -24.59 15.72 -28.96
CA ASP A 71 -24.53 16.04 -30.38
C ASP A 71 -23.58 17.21 -30.67
N ASN A 72 -23.28 18.12 -29.72
CA ASN A 72 -22.35 19.25 -29.92
C ASN A 72 -21.84 19.90 -28.60
N LEU A 73 -21.15 19.19 -27.70
CA LEU A 73 -20.44 19.84 -26.58
C LEU A 73 -19.02 20.23 -27.02
N ASN A 74 -18.87 21.42 -27.61
CA ASN A 74 -17.56 21.99 -27.93
C ASN A 74 -16.94 22.59 -26.66
N VAL A 75 -16.41 21.73 -25.78
CA VAL A 75 -15.70 22.17 -24.58
C VAL A 75 -14.27 22.51 -24.97
N THR A 76 -13.98 23.80 -25.10
CA THR A 76 -12.63 24.30 -25.37
C THR A 76 -11.74 24.10 -24.15
N VAL A 77 -10.88 23.09 -24.17
CA VAL A 77 -9.81 22.93 -23.17
C VAL A 77 -8.61 23.72 -23.66
N SER A 78 -8.43 24.93 -23.14
CA SER A 78 -7.26 25.77 -23.43
C SER A 78 -6.12 25.39 -22.49
N ASP A 79 -5.12 24.69 -23.01
CA ASP A 79 -3.86 24.46 -22.29
C ASP A 79 -2.81 25.49 -22.74
N GLY A 80 -2.76 26.60 -21.99
CA GLY A 80 -1.57 27.37 -21.60
C GLY A 80 -0.64 28.03 -22.63
N ALA A 81 -0.45 27.52 -23.85
CA ALA A 81 0.58 28.08 -24.76
C ALA A 81 0.22 28.08 -26.25
N GLU A 82 -0.55 27.10 -26.73
CA GLU A 82 -1.14 27.11 -28.08
C GLU A 82 -2.51 26.45 -27.99
N GLY A 83 -3.57 27.26 -27.86
CA GLY A 83 -4.93 26.76 -27.70
C GLY A 83 -5.41 25.98 -28.93
N ARG A 84 -5.14 24.68 -28.97
CA ARG A 84 -5.81 23.76 -29.91
C ARG A 84 -7.16 23.38 -29.33
N GLU A 85 -8.22 23.79 -30.01
CA GLU A 85 -9.58 23.38 -29.69
C GLU A 85 -9.74 21.89 -30.03
N MET A 86 -9.92 21.05 -29.02
CA MET A 86 -10.30 19.65 -29.23
C MET A 86 -11.80 19.51 -29.02
N PRO A 87 -12.57 19.19 -30.07
CA PRO A 87 -13.98 18.90 -29.91
C PRO A 87 -14.12 17.66 -29.02
N LEU A 88 -14.92 17.78 -27.94
CA LEU A 88 -15.15 16.70 -26.99
C LEU A 88 -16.09 15.65 -27.62
N THR A 89 -15.54 14.82 -28.49
CA THR A 89 -16.33 13.80 -29.19
C THR A 89 -16.81 12.74 -28.20
N ARG A 90 -18.00 12.18 -28.44
CA ARG A 90 -18.56 11.12 -27.58
C ARG A 90 -17.62 9.91 -27.38
N PRO A 91 -16.91 9.40 -28.41
CA PRO A 91 -15.93 8.33 -28.22
C PRO A 91 -14.78 8.73 -27.29
N LEU A 92 -14.29 9.97 -27.40
CA LEU A 92 -13.23 10.50 -26.53
C LEU A 92 -13.70 10.60 -25.08
N LEU A 93 -14.93 11.08 -24.86
CA LEU A 93 -15.50 11.19 -23.52
C LEU A 93 -15.75 9.82 -22.88
N LEU A 94 -16.29 8.85 -23.63
CA LEU A 94 -16.46 7.47 -23.16
C LEU A 94 -15.12 6.80 -22.84
N PHE A 95 -14.10 7.05 -23.68
CA PHE A 95 -12.75 6.55 -23.45
C PHE A 95 -12.14 7.19 -22.20
N ALA A 96 -12.22 8.51 -22.05
CA ALA A 96 -11.66 9.23 -20.90
C ALA A 96 -12.33 8.82 -19.58
N LEU A 97 -13.67 8.82 -19.53
CA LEU A 97 -14.42 8.37 -18.35
C LEU A 97 -14.19 6.89 -18.03
N GLY A 98 -14.08 6.04 -19.06
CA GLY A 98 -13.79 4.62 -18.89
C GLY A 98 -12.38 4.38 -18.33
N ALA A 99 -11.38 5.05 -18.90
CA ALA A 99 -9.99 4.99 -18.44
C ALA A 99 -9.87 5.52 -17.01
N LEU A 100 -10.53 6.63 -16.69
CA LEU A 100 -10.55 7.20 -15.34
C LEU A 100 -11.21 6.24 -14.34
N SER A 101 -12.36 5.67 -14.70
CA SER A 101 -13.05 4.66 -13.88
C SER A 101 -12.18 3.44 -13.62
N ALA A 102 -11.48 2.93 -14.64
CA ALA A 102 -10.57 1.81 -14.52
C ALA A 102 -9.36 2.13 -13.61
N TYR A 103 -8.80 3.34 -13.74
CA TYR A 103 -7.71 3.83 -12.89
C TYR A 103 -8.13 3.84 -11.41
N PHE A 104 -9.21 4.54 -11.07
CA PHE A 104 -9.73 4.59 -9.70
C PHE A 104 -10.16 3.20 -9.18
N GLY A 105 -10.71 2.35 -10.06
CA GLY A 105 -11.00 0.94 -9.77
C GLY A 105 -9.75 0.14 -9.38
N GLY A 106 -8.63 0.32 -10.10
CA GLY A 106 -7.35 -0.31 -9.76
C GLY A 106 -6.86 0.09 -8.36
N PHE A 107 -6.86 1.39 -8.06
CA PHE A 107 -6.50 1.90 -6.73
C PHE A 107 -7.43 1.39 -5.63
N LEU A 108 -8.73 1.29 -5.91
CA LEU A 108 -9.71 0.74 -4.98
C LEU A 108 -9.38 -0.73 -4.62
N ILE A 109 -8.97 -1.54 -5.60
CA ILE A 109 -8.56 -2.93 -5.36
C ILE A 109 -7.26 -2.97 -4.54
N ILE A 110 -6.28 -2.11 -4.83
CA ILE A 110 -5.04 -1.98 -4.04
C ILE A 110 -5.38 -1.67 -2.56
N LEU A 111 -6.21 -0.65 -2.30
CA LEU A 111 -6.63 -0.28 -0.95
C LEU A 111 -7.36 -1.42 -0.24
N ARG A 112 -8.20 -2.18 -0.95
CA ARG A 112 -8.86 -3.37 -0.41
C ARG A 112 -7.85 -4.42 0.07
N HIS A 113 -6.77 -4.64 -0.68
CA HIS A 113 -5.70 -5.56 -0.27
C HIS A 113 -4.91 -5.03 0.92
N LEU A 114 -4.51 -3.76 0.91
CA LEU A 114 -3.81 -3.10 2.01
C LEU A 114 -4.62 -3.17 3.31
N ARG A 115 -5.92 -2.89 3.26
CA ARG A 115 -6.82 -2.97 4.42
C ARG A 115 -6.85 -4.36 5.06
N LYS A 116 -6.83 -5.41 4.24
CA LYS A 116 -6.79 -6.79 4.74
C LYS A 116 -5.45 -7.09 5.43
N ILE A 117 -4.33 -6.62 4.88
CA ILE A 117 -2.99 -6.75 5.48
C ILE A 117 -2.94 -5.99 6.82
N PHE A 118 -3.41 -4.74 6.87
CA PHE A 118 -3.45 -3.95 8.10
C PHE A 118 -4.31 -4.59 9.19
N ARG A 119 -5.44 -5.20 8.82
CA ARG A 119 -6.29 -5.92 9.77
C ARG A 119 -5.58 -7.12 10.39
N THR A 120 -4.78 -7.87 9.64
CA THR A 120 -3.99 -8.99 10.19
C THR A 120 -2.79 -8.51 11.00
N LEU A 121 -2.16 -7.39 10.62
CA LEU A 121 -1.06 -6.78 11.38
C LEU A 121 -1.51 -6.30 12.76
N THR A 122 -2.68 -5.66 12.83
CA THR A 122 -3.27 -5.22 14.10
C THR A 122 -3.71 -6.37 15.01
N LEU A 123 -3.86 -7.58 14.46
CA LEU A 123 -4.14 -8.81 15.22
C LEU A 123 -2.86 -9.54 15.68
N GLY A 124 -1.67 -9.02 15.33
CA GLY A 124 -0.39 -9.47 15.90
C GLY A 124 0.45 -10.41 15.02
N ASP A 125 0.00 -10.79 13.82
CA ASP A 125 0.80 -11.65 12.92
C ASP A 125 1.07 -11.01 11.53
N PRO A 126 2.23 -10.35 11.35
CA PRO A 126 2.65 -9.81 10.07
C PRO A 126 2.96 -10.88 9.01
N PHE A 127 3.38 -12.09 9.41
CA PHE A 127 3.97 -13.10 8.53
C PHE A 127 2.97 -14.18 8.09
N GLN A 128 1.69 -13.84 8.02
CA GLN A 128 0.72 -14.76 7.43
C GLN A 128 0.99 -14.95 5.94
N PRO A 129 1.04 -16.21 5.45
CA PRO A 129 1.24 -16.52 4.03
C PRO A 129 0.25 -15.81 3.10
N ASP A 130 -0.97 -15.54 3.58
CA ASP A 130 -1.99 -14.82 2.85
C ASP A 130 -1.62 -13.35 2.59
N ASN A 131 -0.91 -12.69 3.51
CA ASN A 131 -0.50 -11.30 3.35
C ASN A 131 0.57 -11.15 2.28
N VAL A 132 1.46 -12.14 2.15
CA VAL A 132 2.43 -12.24 1.05
C VAL A 132 1.71 -12.25 -0.30
N ARG A 133 0.68 -13.10 -0.44
CA ARG A 133 -0.15 -13.15 -1.66
C ARG A 133 -0.86 -11.82 -1.92
N ARG A 134 -1.39 -11.17 -0.88
CA ARG A 134 -2.03 -9.84 -1.01
C ARG A 134 -1.02 -8.78 -1.48
N LEU A 135 0.20 -8.77 -0.95
CA LEU A 135 1.24 -7.81 -1.34
C LEU A 135 1.69 -8.03 -2.80
N ARG A 136 1.81 -9.30 -3.22
CA ARG A 136 2.06 -9.65 -4.63
C ARG A 136 0.93 -9.16 -5.56
N HIS A 137 -0.33 -9.32 -5.15
CA HIS A 137 -1.46 -8.77 -5.92
C HIS A 137 -1.40 -7.25 -6.00
N VAL A 138 -1.04 -6.55 -4.92
CA VAL A 138 -0.84 -5.09 -4.94
C VAL A 138 0.22 -4.70 -5.98
N GLY A 139 1.38 -5.38 -5.97
CA GLY A 139 2.44 -5.16 -6.96
C GLY A 139 1.99 -5.40 -8.40
N LEU A 140 1.23 -6.47 -8.64
CA LEU A 140 0.67 -6.78 -9.97
C LEU A 140 -0.34 -5.72 -10.42
N ILE A 141 -1.26 -5.30 -9.55
CA ILE A 141 -2.25 -4.27 -9.89
C ILE A 141 -1.54 -2.94 -10.16
N LEU A 142 -0.54 -2.57 -9.36
CA LEU A 142 0.26 -1.38 -9.60
C LEU A 142 0.95 -1.44 -10.97
N ALA A 143 1.52 -2.58 -11.35
CA ALA A 143 2.13 -2.78 -12.66
C ALA A 143 1.12 -2.60 -13.80
N VAL A 144 -0.07 -3.19 -13.66
CA VAL A 144 -1.15 -3.10 -14.65
C VAL A 144 -1.66 -1.67 -14.78
N VAL A 145 -1.88 -0.97 -13.66
CA VAL A 145 -2.38 0.42 -13.68
C VAL A 145 -1.35 1.34 -14.31
N THR A 146 -0.09 1.27 -13.87
CA THR A 146 1.00 2.07 -14.43
C THR A 146 1.19 1.80 -15.92
N GLY A 147 1.33 0.54 -16.31
CA GLY A 147 1.50 0.17 -17.71
C GLY A 147 0.29 0.55 -18.56
N GLY A 148 -0.92 0.39 -18.02
CA GLY A 148 -2.16 0.83 -18.65
C GLY A 148 -2.21 2.33 -18.90
N VAL A 149 -1.79 3.15 -17.92
CA VAL A 149 -1.69 4.61 -18.07
C VAL A 149 -0.71 4.97 -19.18
N TRP A 150 0.47 4.35 -19.22
CA TRP A 150 1.46 4.60 -20.26
C TRP A 150 0.93 4.24 -21.67
N ILE A 151 0.27 3.08 -21.79
CA ILE A 151 -0.36 2.65 -23.06
C ILE A 151 -1.48 3.61 -23.47
N VAL A 152 -2.34 4.00 -22.54
CA VAL A 152 -3.44 4.95 -22.79
C VAL A 152 -2.90 6.30 -23.24
N GLN A 153 -1.87 6.82 -22.57
CA GLN A 153 -1.24 8.10 -22.93
C GLN A 153 -0.53 8.01 -24.29
N GLY A 154 0.18 6.92 -24.58
CA GLY A 154 0.77 6.68 -25.90
C GLY A 154 -0.29 6.59 -27.01
N LEU A 155 -1.43 5.95 -26.75
CA LEU A 155 -2.55 5.88 -27.68
C LEU A 155 -3.19 7.26 -27.89
N VAL A 156 -3.40 8.02 -26.82
CA VAL A 156 -3.95 9.38 -26.88
C VAL A 156 -3.02 10.30 -27.66
N ALA A 157 -1.72 10.30 -27.36
CA ALA A 157 -0.72 11.12 -28.04
C ALA A 157 -0.60 10.75 -29.53
N SER A 158 -0.70 9.46 -29.90
CA SER A 158 -0.54 9.03 -31.29
C SER A 158 -1.81 9.13 -32.14
N ARG A 159 -3.01 9.00 -31.56
CA ARG A 159 -4.26 8.87 -32.33
C ARG A 159 -5.30 9.94 -32.05
N LEU A 160 -5.32 10.53 -30.85
CA LEU A 160 -6.39 11.44 -30.42
C LEU A 160 -5.92 12.90 -30.30
N ALA A 161 -4.65 13.12 -29.93
CA ALA A 161 -4.10 14.45 -29.63
C ALA A 161 -2.62 14.58 -30.05
N PRO A 162 -2.26 14.31 -31.32
CA PRO A 162 -0.89 14.45 -31.80
C PRO A 162 -0.38 15.89 -31.63
N GLY A 163 0.73 16.04 -30.89
CA GLY A 163 1.40 17.33 -30.64
C GLY A 163 0.86 18.15 -29.46
N VAL A 164 0.04 17.57 -28.57
CA VAL A 164 -0.37 18.21 -27.28
C VAL A 164 0.24 17.49 -26.08
N MET A 165 0.47 16.18 -26.18
CA MET A 165 1.26 15.43 -25.20
C MET A 165 2.59 15.02 -25.82
N GLU A 166 3.70 15.36 -25.16
CA GLU A 166 5.00 14.79 -25.51
C GLU A 166 4.97 13.28 -25.28
N PRO A 167 5.48 12.47 -26.22
CA PRO A 167 5.62 11.03 -26.01
C PRO A 167 6.47 10.79 -24.77
N GLN A 168 5.95 10.04 -23.81
CA GLN A 168 6.68 9.74 -22.58
C GLN A 168 7.94 8.95 -22.91
N GLY A 169 9.05 9.41 -22.36
CA GLY A 169 10.34 8.77 -22.53
C GLY A 169 10.38 7.43 -21.79
N VAL A 170 11.26 6.53 -22.23
CA VAL A 170 11.53 5.28 -21.49
C VAL A 170 12.03 5.58 -20.06
N SER A 171 12.63 6.76 -19.85
CA SER A 171 13.01 7.27 -18.53
C SER A 171 11.84 7.42 -17.58
N ASP A 172 10.66 7.80 -18.07
CA ASP A 172 9.48 8.09 -17.23
C ASP A 172 8.89 6.80 -16.65
N LEU A 173 9.17 5.67 -17.28
CA LEU A 173 8.83 4.34 -16.80
C LEU A 173 9.77 3.84 -15.70
N LEU A 174 10.97 4.41 -15.54
CA LEU A 174 11.94 3.91 -14.55
C LEU A 174 11.40 4.01 -13.13
N THR A 175 10.84 5.16 -12.75
CA THR A 175 10.33 5.38 -11.38
C THR A 175 9.15 4.44 -11.06
N PRO A 176 8.12 4.31 -11.91
CA PRO A 176 7.05 3.36 -11.66
C PRO A 176 7.49 1.89 -11.70
N VAL A 177 8.34 1.50 -12.66
CA VAL A 177 8.86 0.13 -12.76
C VAL A 177 9.68 -0.23 -11.53
N PHE A 178 10.53 0.68 -11.06
CA PHE A 178 11.28 0.48 -9.83
C PHE A 178 10.36 0.36 -8.62
N SER A 179 9.30 1.17 -8.54
CA SER A 179 8.30 1.08 -7.47
C SER A 179 7.62 -0.29 -7.45
N VAL A 180 7.21 -0.80 -8.62
CA VAL A 180 6.63 -2.15 -8.76
C VAL A 180 7.64 -3.21 -8.32
N LEU A 181 8.89 -3.11 -8.78
CA LEU A 181 9.96 -4.05 -8.42
C LEU A 181 10.17 -4.10 -6.90
N VAL A 182 10.23 -2.95 -6.23
CA VAL A 182 10.36 -2.87 -4.77
C VAL A 182 9.20 -3.60 -4.08
N VAL A 183 7.96 -3.39 -4.53
CA VAL A 183 6.80 -4.11 -3.95
C VAL A 183 6.93 -5.63 -4.13
N PHE A 184 7.39 -6.10 -5.29
CA PHE A 184 7.65 -7.52 -5.52
C PHE A 184 8.75 -8.07 -4.62
N VAL A 185 9.86 -7.34 -4.47
CA VAL A 185 10.97 -7.72 -3.58
C VAL A 185 10.48 -7.82 -2.13
N LEU A 186 9.71 -6.84 -1.67
CA LEU A 186 9.12 -6.86 -0.32
C LEU A 186 8.19 -8.07 -0.13
N ALA A 187 7.38 -8.42 -1.14
CA ALA A 187 6.56 -9.62 -1.09
C ALA A 187 7.41 -10.89 -0.95
N GLU A 188 8.51 -11.00 -1.69
CA GLU A 188 9.39 -12.16 -1.64
C GLU A 188 10.11 -12.28 -0.29
N VAL A 189 10.65 -11.18 0.24
CA VAL A 189 11.28 -11.15 1.56
C VAL A 189 10.30 -11.55 2.66
N PHE A 190 9.03 -11.12 2.57
CA PHE A 190 7.99 -11.52 3.52
C PHE A 190 7.65 -13.01 3.41
N ARG A 191 7.71 -13.57 2.20
CA ARG A 191 7.51 -15.01 1.97
C ARG A 191 8.58 -15.83 2.68
N GLU A 192 9.84 -15.42 2.57
CA GLU A 192 10.93 -16.12 3.23
C GLU A 192 10.93 -15.91 4.74
N GLY A 193 10.57 -14.72 5.22
CA GLY A 193 10.35 -14.49 6.66
C GLY A 193 9.27 -15.42 7.24
N ALA A 194 8.16 -15.62 6.53
CA ALA A 194 7.11 -16.56 6.93
C ALA A 194 7.57 -18.02 6.89
N ARG A 195 8.50 -18.37 6.00
CA ARG A 195 9.07 -19.72 5.90
C ARG A 195 10.00 -20.03 7.07
N LEU A 196 10.93 -19.13 7.37
CA LEU A 196 11.90 -19.30 8.47
C LEU A 196 11.23 -19.49 9.83
N ARG A 197 10.10 -18.80 10.06
CA ARG A 197 9.30 -18.98 11.28
C ARG A 197 8.74 -20.40 11.40
N ARG A 198 8.21 -20.97 10.30
CA ARG A 198 7.68 -22.35 10.30
C ARG A 198 8.78 -23.38 10.58
N GLU A 199 9.98 -23.16 10.08
CA GLU A 199 11.13 -24.06 10.31
C GLU A 199 11.61 -23.98 11.79
N SER A 200 11.52 -22.81 12.42
CA SER A 200 11.90 -22.62 13.82
C SER A 200 10.88 -23.21 14.82
N GLU A 201 9.59 -23.20 14.47
CA GLU A 201 8.52 -23.81 15.28
C GLU A 201 8.55 -25.35 15.26
N LEU A 202 9.24 -25.98 14.30
CA LEU A 202 9.36 -27.43 14.16
C LEU A 202 10.57 -28.05 14.88
N THR A 203 11.42 -27.24 15.51
CA THR A 203 12.65 -27.71 16.18
C THR A 203 12.48 -27.84 17.71
N ILE A 204 11.29 -27.57 18.25
CA ILE A 204 10.96 -27.69 19.68
C ILE A 204 10.13 -28.94 19.93
#